data_AF-A0A536JU87-F1
#
_entry.id   AF-A0A536JU87-F1
#
_cell.length_a   1.000
_cell.length_b   1.000
_cell.length_c   1.000
_cell.angle_alpha   90.00
_cell.angle_beta   90.00
_cell.angle_gamma   90.00
#
_symmetry.space_group_name_H-M   'P 1'
#
loop_
_entity.id
_entity.type
_entity.pdbx_description
1 polymer ?
#
loop_
_entity_poly.entity_id
_entity_poly.type
_entity_poly.pdbx_seq_one_letter_code
_entity_poly.pdbx_strand_id
1 'polypeptide(L)'
;MRTISTAVLDGTPFFSDPTFWSTFSPARFGPAVRPFIIAVVFTAIAVLPVRWLAFRLGAVAEPGERRIHSRPTARLGGLAMYLGFGLSAALFSINPSTLGLLLSAAVITTLMVFDDLSGV
;
A
#
# COMPACT_ATOMS: atom_id res chain seq x y z
N MET A 1 -9.49 27.25 8.30
CA MET A 1 -9.14 28.05 7.10
C MET A 1 -7.91 27.43 6.46
N ARG A 2 -8.01 26.84 5.26
CA ARG A 2 -6.83 26.49 4.45
C ARG A 2 -6.43 27.75 3.69
N THR A 3 -5.28 28.32 4.00
CA THR A 3 -4.69 29.40 3.22
C THR A 3 -4.34 28.85 1.84
N ILE A 4 -5.02 29.35 0.81
CA ILE A 4 -4.62 29.11 -0.59
C ILE A 4 -3.19 29.67 -0.72
N SER A 5 -2.27 28.88 -1.30
CA SER A 5 -0.90 29.37 -1.52
C SER A 5 -0.97 30.64 -2.38
N THR A 6 -0.28 31.69 -1.98
CA THR A 6 -0.19 32.95 -2.75
C THR A 6 0.29 32.68 -4.18
N ALA A 7 1.12 31.65 -4.36
CA ALA A 7 1.57 31.13 -5.65
C ALA A 7 0.42 30.72 -6.60
N VAL A 8 -0.67 30.16 -6.07
CA VAL A 8 -1.86 29.77 -6.85
C VAL A 8 -2.68 30.99 -7.26
N LEU A 9 -2.71 32.03 -6.41
CA LEU A 9 -3.39 33.29 -6.71
C LEU A 9 -2.59 34.14 -7.72
N ASP A 10 -1.26 34.03 -7.72
CA ASP A 10 -0.35 34.76 -8.59
C ASP A 10 -0.10 34.07 -9.94
N GLY A 11 -0.79 32.95 -10.23
CA GLY A 11 -0.67 32.22 -11.50
C GLY A 11 0.67 31.51 -11.70
N THR A 12 1.47 31.37 -10.65
CA THR A 12 2.73 30.62 -10.73
C THR A 12 2.45 29.12 -10.84
N PRO A 13 3.20 28.36 -11.67
CA PRO A 13 3.04 26.92 -11.75
C PRO A 13 3.22 26.27 -10.37
N PHE A 14 2.39 25.29 -10.04
CA PHE A 14 2.41 24.62 -8.72
C PHE A 14 3.81 24.14 -8.29
N PHE A 15 4.61 23.61 -9.22
CA PHE A 15 5.97 23.13 -8.97
C PHE A 15 7.02 24.25 -8.82
N SER A 16 6.65 25.48 -9.15
CA SER A 16 7.50 26.67 -9.02
C SER A 16 7.31 27.39 -7.68
N ASP A 17 6.33 26.97 -6.87
CA ASP A 17 6.13 27.47 -5.51
C ASP A 17 7.31 27.04 -4.59
N PRO A 18 8.09 27.97 -4.01
CA PRO A 18 9.20 27.64 -3.12
C PRO A 18 8.77 26.83 -1.87
N THR A 19 7.50 26.95 -1.46
CA THR A 19 6.95 26.22 -0.32
C THR A 19 6.62 24.76 -0.62
N PHE A 20 6.44 24.41 -1.91
CA PHE A 20 6.22 23.05 -2.34
C PHE A 20 7.45 22.17 -2.02
N TRP A 21 8.64 22.60 -2.46
CA TRP A 21 9.87 21.83 -2.23
C TRP A 21 10.29 21.79 -0.76
N SER A 22 10.01 22.83 0.01
CA SER A 22 10.29 22.83 1.46
C SER A 22 9.41 21.84 2.23
N THR A 23 8.31 21.36 1.64
CA THR A 23 7.52 20.27 2.21
C THR A 23 8.26 18.94 2.20
N PHE A 24 9.15 18.71 1.22
CA PHE A 24 10.01 17.53 1.12
C PHE A 24 11.30 17.67 1.93
N SER A 25 11.19 18.19 3.16
CA SER A 25 12.31 18.32 4.08
C SER A 25 12.63 16.99 4.79
N PRO A 26 13.91 16.68 5.06
CA PRO A 26 14.31 15.52 5.88
C PRO A 26 13.62 15.49 7.25
N ALA A 27 13.26 16.64 7.83
CA ALA A 27 12.54 16.69 9.11
C ALA A 27 11.12 16.11 9.01
N ARG A 28 10.47 16.22 7.85
CA ARG A 28 9.09 15.74 7.61
C ARG A 28 9.07 14.30 7.11
N PHE A 29 9.96 13.95 6.18
CA PHE A 29 9.98 12.63 5.54
C PHE A 29 10.96 11.64 6.19
N GLY A 30 12.00 12.13 6.87
CA GLY A 30 13.02 11.30 7.51
C GLY A 30 12.45 10.23 8.45
N PRO A 31 11.47 10.55 9.32
CA PRO A 31 10.84 9.54 10.19
C PRO A 31 10.14 8.41 9.42
N ALA A 32 9.63 8.67 8.21
CA ALA A 32 8.91 7.68 7.41
C ALA A 32 9.84 6.71 6.65
N VAL A 33 11.12 7.05 6.48
CA VAL A 33 12.07 6.21 5.72
C VAL A 33 12.25 4.84 6.37
N ARG A 34 12.42 4.77 7.69
CA ARG A 34 12.63 3.51 8.43
C ARG A 34 11.43 2.55 8.31
N PRO A 35 10.20 2.96 8.65
CA PRO A 35 9.05 2.07 8.49
C PRO A 35 8.78 1.72 7.02
N PHE A 36 9.09 2.61 6.08
CA PHE A 36 8.98 2.29 4.66
C PHE A 36 9.90 1.14 4.23
N ILE A 37 11.20 1.21 4.57
CA ILE A 37 12.16 0.14 4.24
C ILE A 37 11.76 -1.18 4.89
N ILE A 38 11.33 -1.14 6.15
CA ILE A 38 10.86 -2.33 6.86
C ILE A 38 9.62 -2.90 6.16
N ALA A 39 8.65 -2.08 5.79
CA ALA A 39 7.46 -2.53 5.04
C ALA A 39 7.84 -3.20 3.72
N VAL A 40 8.77 -2.60 2.95
CA VAL A 40 9.25 -3.17 1.68
C VAL A 40 9.88 -4.56 1.89
N VAL A 41 10.77 -4.69 2.88
CA VAL A 41 11.44 -5.96 3.17
C VAL A 41 10.44 -7.02 3.61
N PHE A 42 9.56 -6.71 4.57
CA PHE A 42 8.57 -7.67 5.06
C PHE A 42 7.54 -8.04 4.00
N THR A 43 7.07 -7.10 3.17
CA THR A 43 6.18 -7.41 2.04
C THR A 43 6.88 -8.31 1.03
N ALA A 44 8.13 -8.03 0.66
CA ALA A 44 8.89 -8.86 -0.29
C ALA A 44 9.04 -10.31 0.23
N ILE A 45 9.30 -10.48 1.52
CA ILE A 45 9.35 -11.80 2.18
C ILE A 45 7.96 -12.44 2.17
N ALA A 46 6.91 -11.70 2.52
CA ALA A 46 5.53 -12.20 2.60
C ALA A 46 4.96 -12.63 1.24
N VAL A 47 5.41 -12.05 0.13
CA VAL A 47 4.99 -12.45 -1.22
C VAL A 47 5.27 -13.92 -1.49
N LEU A 48 6.38 -14.48 -0.98
CA LEU A 48 6.75 -15.88 -1.22
C LEU A 48 5.70 -16.89 -0.68
N PRO A 49 5.38 -16.91 0.64
CA PRO A 49 4.35 -17.81 1.16
C PRO A 49 2.95 -17.46 0.67
N VAL A 50 2.62 -16.17 0.48
CA VAL A 50 1.30 -15.74 0.00
C VAL A 50 1.05 -16.19 -1.43
N ARG A 51 2.06 -16.10 -2.31
CA ARG A 51 1.97 -16.64 -3.67
C ARG A 51 1.70 -18.14 -3.63
N TRP A 52 2.46 -18.89 -2.84
CA TRP A 52 2.26 -20.32 -2.70
C TRP A 52 0.86 -20.67 -2.18
N LEU A 53 0.36 -19.90 -1.20
CA LEU A 53 -1.00 -20.03 -0.68
C LEU A 53 -2.05 -19.77 -1.76
N ALA A 54 -1.86 -18.74 -2.59
CA ALA A 54 -2.77 -18.42 -3.68
C ALA A 54 -2.91 -19.58 -4.69
N PHE A 55 -1.78 -20.19 -5.07
CA PHE A 55 -1.80 -21.38 -5.94
C PHE A 55 -2.46 -22.59 -5.28
N ARG A 56 -2.31 -22.77 -3.97
CA ARG A 56 -2.96 -23.87 -3.24
C ARG A 56 -4.46 -23.69 -3.07
N LEU A 57 -4.91 -22.46 -2.86
CA LEU A 57 -6.32 -22.13 -2.67
C LEU A 57 -7.08 -21.91 -3.99
N GLY A 58 -6.39 -21.97 -5.14
CA GLY A 58 -7.00 -21.70 -6.44
C GLY A 58 -7.28 -20.21 -6.70
N ALA A 59 -6.76 -19.30 -5.87
CA ALA A 59 -6.83 -17.85 -6.07
C ALA A 59 -5.84 -17.40 -7.17
N VAL A 60 -6.04 -17.93 -8.38
CA VAL A 60 -5.16 -17.78 -9.53
C VAL A 60 -5.99 -17.28 -10.71
N ALA A 61 -5.49 -16.26 -11.39
CA ALA A 61 -6.05 -15.78 -12.64
C ALA A 61 -5.51 -16.62 -13.80
N GLU A 62 -6.37 -17.44 -14.39
CA GLU A 62 -6.06 -18.22 -15.59
C GLU A 62 -6.01 -17.33 -16.85
N PRO A 63 -5.15 -17.65 -17.85
CA PRO A 63 -5.16 -16.99 -19.15
C PRO A 63 -6.54 -17.08 -19.82
N GLY A 64 -6.95 -16.03 -20.54
CA GLY A 64 -8.22 -16.01 -21.27
C GLY A 64 -8.28 -14.87 -22.27
N GLU A 65 -9.32 -14.83 -23.12
CA GLU A 65 -9.43 -13.85 -24.21
C GLU A 65 -9.35 -12.38 -23.75
N ARG A 66 -9.77 -12.10 -22.50
CA ARG A 66 -9.67 -10.77 -21.87
C ARG A 66 -8.44 -10.58 -20.98
N ARG A 67 -7.60 -11.59 -20.76
CA ARG A 67 -6.42 -11.50 -19.87
C ARG A 67 -5.14 -11.57 -20.69
N ILE A 68 -4.32 -10.51 -20.61
CA ILE A 68 -3.04 -10.39 -21.35
C ILE A 68 -1.94 -11.35 -20.88
N HIS A 69 -2.15 -12.05 -19.76
CA HIS A 69 -1.15 -12.93 -19.16
C HIS A 69 -1.18 -14.30 -19.83
N SER A 70 -0.02 -14.76 -20.30
CA SER A 70 0.16 -16.10 -20.87
C SER A 70 0.36 -17.19 -19.83
N ARG A 71 0.52 -16.82 -18.54
CA ARG A 71 0.74 -17.75 -17.43
C ARG A 71 -0.21 -17.48 -16.28
N PRO A 72 -0.60 -18.50 -15.51
CA PRO A 72 -1.44 -18.33 -14.33
C PRO A 72 -0.77 -17.41 -13.30
N THR A 73 -1.50 -16.41 -12.81
CA THR A 73 -0.97 -15.37 -11.91
C THR A 73 -1.72 -15.35 -10.58
N ALA A 74 -0.99 -15.37 -9.45
CA ALA A 74 -1.58 -15.34 -8.11
C ALA A 74 -2.31 -14.02 -7.82
N ARG A 75 -3.51 -14.07 -7.23
CA ARG A 75 -4.36 -12.89 -6.96
C ARG A 75 -4.16 -12.29 -5.56
N LEU A 76 -3.64 -13.03 -4.60
CA LEU A 76 -3.54 -12.61 -3.18
C LEU A 76 -2.41 -11.59 -2.85
N GLY A 77 -1.98 -10.76 -3.80
CA GLY A 77 -0.90 -9.79 -3.58
C GLY A 77 -1.21 -8.75 -2.48
N GLY A 78 -2.48 -8.35 -2.37
CA GLY A 78 -2.95 -7.42 -1.33
C GLY A 78 -2.72 -7.93 0.09
N LEU A 79 -2.86 -9.24 0.32
CA LEU A 79 -2.59 -9.87 1.60
C LEU A 79 -1.11 -9.73 2.01
N ALA A 80 -0.18 -9.97 1.07
CA ALA A 80 1.25 -9.80 1.33
C ALA A 80 1.61 -8.34 1.66
N MET A 81 0.96 -7.38 0.98
CA MET A 81 1.16 -5.96 1.24
C MET A 81 0.64 -5.56 2.62
N TYR A 82 -0.58 -5.99 3.00
CA TYR A 82 -1.14 -5.72 4.32
C TYR A 82 -0.28 -6.31 5.44
N LEU A 83 0.25 -7.53 5.29
CA LEU A 83 1.12 -8.15 6.29
C LEU A 83 2.42 -7.35 6.49
N GLY A 84 3.10 -6.94 5.41
CA GLY A 84 4.35 -6.20 5.52
C GLY A 84 4.17 -4.76 5.98
N PHE A 85 3.22 -4.02 5.40
CA PHE A 85 2.88 -2.67 5.83
C PHE A 85 2.31 -2.66 7.26
N GLY A 86 1.36 -3.55 7.56
CA GLY A 86 0.70 -3.60 8.85
C GLY A 86 1.65 -3.94 9.99
N LEU A 87 2.56 -4.89 9.78
CA LEU A 87 3.62 -5.19 10.75
C LEU A 87 4.55 -3.98 10.95
N SER A 88 5.01 -3.35 9.87
CA SER A 88 5.86 -2.16 9.97
C SER A 88 5.15 -1.01 10.69
N ALA A 89 3.90 -0.71 10.34
CA ALA A 89 3.12 0.34 10.99
C ALA A 89 2.92 0.06 12.49
N ALA A 90 2.59 -1.18 12.87
CA ALA A 90 2.40 -1.57 14.26
C ALA A 90 3.71 -1.51 15.08
N LEU A 91 4.86 -1.80 14.45
CA LEU A 91 6.18 -1.68 15.09
C LEU A 91 6.56 -0.21 15.41
N PHE A 92 6.09 0.75 14.60
CA PHE A 92 6.46 2.16 14.74
C PHE A 92 5.38 3.03 15.38
N SER A 93 4.12 2.59 15.43
CA SER A 93 3.03 3.31 16.08
C SER A 93 1.91 2.37 16.54
N ILE A 94 1.64 2.40 17.84
CA ILE A 94 0.52 1.70 18.50
C ILE A 94 -0.61 2.66 18.92
N ASN A 95 -0.61 3.89 18.39
CA ASN A 95 -1.64 4.86 18.72
C ASN A 95 -3.02 4.38 18.22
N PRO A 96 -4.12 4.69 18.93
CA PRO A 96 -5.47 4.23 18.55
C PRO A 96 -5.86 4.57 17.12
N SER A 97 -5.43 5.72 16.60
CA SER A 97 -5.66 6.12 15.19
C SER A 97 -4.94 5.21 14.21
N THR A 98 -3.68 4.83 14.48
CA THR A 98 -2.93 3.88 13.65
C THR A 98 -3.55 2.49 13.74
N LEU A 99 -3.92 2.04 14.95
CA LEU A 99 -4.57 0.74 15.12
C LEU A 99 -5.94 0.69 14.44
N GLY A 100 -6.73 1.77 14.48
CA GLY A 100 -7.99 1.88 13.76
C GLY A 100 -7.82 1.85 12.23
N LEU A 101 -6.74 2.47 11.72
CA LEU A 101 -6.35 2.35 10.32
C LEU A 101 -5.99 0.91 9.96
N LEU A 102 -5.17 0.24 10.80
CA LEU A 102 -4.79 -1.15 10.56
C LEU A 102 -5.99 -2.11 10.64
N LEU A 103 -6.90 -1.89 11.58
CA LEU A 103 -8.11 -2.69 11.71
C LEU A 103 -9.03 -2.53 10.48
N SER A 104 -9.26 -1.31 10.03
CA SER A 104 -10.07 -1.07 8.83
C SER A 104 -9.41 -1.63 7.57
N ALA A 105 -8.09 -1.50 7.43
CA ALA A 105 -7.32 -2.15 6.38
C ALA A 105 -7.40 -3.69 6.46
N ALA A 106 -7.42 -4.27 7.67
CA ALA A 106 -7.60 -5.72 7.86
C ALA A 106 -8.95 -6.20 7.35
N VAL A 107 -10.03 -5.45 7.64
CA VAL A 107 -11.39 -5.76 7.17
C VAL A 107 -11.44 -5.71 5.65
N ILE A 108 -10.93 -4.64 5.04
CA ILE A 108 -10.90 -4.50 3.57
C ILE A 108 -10.06 -5.61 2.93
N THR A 109 -8.88 -5.89 3.47
CA THR A 109 -8.00 -6.96 2.96
C THR A 109 -8.69 -8.32 3.05
N THR A 110 -9.42 -8.59 4.13
CA THR A 110 -10.18 -9.83 4.29
C THR A 110 -11.26 -9.96 3.22
N LEU A 111 -12.02 -8.88 2.97
CA LEU A 111 -13.02 -8.85 1.90
C LEU A 111 -12.38 -9.08 0.52
N MET A 112 -11.22 -8.46 0.24
CA MET A 112 -10.51 -8.66 -1.03
C MET A 112 -10.03 -10.11 -1.20
N VAL A 113 -9.55 -10.75 -0.12
CA VAL A 113 -9.17 -12.17 -0.15
C VAL A 113 -10.38 -13.05 -0.48
N PHE A 114 -11.55 -12.77 0.10
CA PHE A 114 -12.77 -13.51 -0.22
C PHE A 114 -13.23 -13.31 -1.66
N ASP A 115 -13.14 -12.08 -2.19
CA ASP A 115 -13.43 -11.76 -3.59
C ASP A 115 -12.50 -12.54 -4.54
N ASP A 116 -11.19 -12.53 -4.26
CA ASP A 116 -10.18 -13.24 -5.05
C ASP A 116 -10.35 -14.78 -5.03
N LEU A 117 -10.83 -15.34 -3.92
CA LEU A 117 -11.15 -16.76 -3.79
C LEU A 117 -12.45 -17.13 -4.50
N SER A 118 -13.42 -16.22 -4.55
CA SER A 118 -14.74 -16.45 -5.15
C SER A 118 -14.70 -16.40 -6.68
N GLY A 119 -13.59 -15.95 -7.27
CA GLY A 119 -13.37 -15.98 -8.71
C GLY A 119 -14.17 -14.95 -9.50
N VAL A 120 -14.81 -14.00 -8.80
CA VAL A 120 -15.51 -12.84 -9.39
C VAL A 120 -14.51 -11.86 -10.02
#